data_AF-A0A2G9UQ37-F1
#
_entry.id   AF-A0A2G9UQ37-F1
#
_cell.length_a   1.000
_cell.length_b   1.000
_cell.length_c   1.000
_cell.angle_alpha   90.00
_cell.angle_beta   90.00
_cell.angle_gamma   90.00
#
_symmetry.space_group_name_H-M   'P 1'
#
loop_
_entity.id
_entity.type
_entity.pdbx_description
1 polymer ?
#
loop_
_entity_poly.entity_id
_entity_poly.type
_entity_poly.pdbx_seq_one_letter_code
_entity_poly.pdbx_strand_id
1 'polypeptide(L)'
;MTATTLSSTPSMNMESRKIPCCKYQTYEKIPKEDFIGTRADLLEDTVVQAIATARVNLAERDKEAPIVVGSIIETQKANPESELGQLKGDLLSEATKIVVEKLGVEVLDELSELNIDDLLTESVVARKKRGISGCGTTDCGNPNSNKFRSITGKCNNVKNPMQGAAVTPVRRLLGKASYADGFNTMRTKGVRGTTLPSTREISNKLHQEGANPAFDYSKNHFFMQFGQWVAHDIIFMPSSVGPLGKALDCSSCGSPSLSKNCAPIPVPADDPYFKPIAGER
;
A
#
# COMPACT_ATOMS: atom_id res chain seq x y z
N MET A 1 -8.21 41.37 -64.79
CA MET A 1 -7.81 42.54 -64.00
C MET A 1 -7.09 42.05 -62.75
N THR A 2 -5.77 42.23 -62.71
CA THR A 2 -4.98 42.76 -61.57
C THR A 2 -5.75 42.97 -60.26
N ALA A 3 -5.24 42.74 -59.04
CA ALA A 3 -3.91 42.48 -58.48
C ALA A 3 -4.12 42.37 -56.93
N THR A 4 -3.62 41.32 -56.26
CA THR A 4 -2.52 41.34 -55.24
C THR A 4 -2.99 41.65 -53.80
N THR A 5 -2.75 40.79 -52.80
CA THR A 5 -1.50 40.63 -52.01
C THR A 5 -1.57 39.30 -51.20
N LEU A 6 -0.64 38.34 -51.41
CA LEU A 6 0.61 38.05 -50.66
C LEU A 6 0.44 37.66 -49.17
N SER A 7 0.68 36.39 -48.80
CA SER A 7 2.00 35.89 -48.37
C SER A 7 1.99 34.41 -47.91
N SER A 8 2.79 33.59 -48.60
CA SER A 8 3.62 32.46 -48.13
C SER A 8 3.17 31.53 -46.98
N THR A 9 2.94 30.26 -47.32
CA THR A 9 3.35 29.09 -46.52
C THR A 9 4.88 28.91 -46.58
N PRO A 10 5.54 28.26 -45.60
CA PRO A 10 5.85 26.85 -45.79
C PRO A 10 5.97 25.98 -44.52
N SER A 11 5.92 24.67 -44.78
CA SER A 11 6.32 23.50 -43.99
C SER A 11 7.04 23.70 -42.66
N MET A 12 6.57 23.00 -41.61
CA MET A 12 7.40 22.68 -40.45
C MET A 12 7.84 21.22 -40.47
N ASN A 13 9.15 21.08 -40.46
CA ASN A 13 9.95 19.87 -40.55
C ASN A 13 9.65 18.84 -39.46
N MET A 14 9.75 17.59 -39.87
CA MET A 14 9.99 16.43 -39.02
C MET A 14 11.42 16.54 -38.46
N GLU A 15 11.57 17.14 -37.29
CA GLU A 15 12.84 17.21 -36.57
C GLU A 15 12.78 16.33 -35.31
N SER A 16 13.62 15.29 -35.35
CA SER A 16 13.90 14.36 -34.27
C SER A 16 14.51 15.08 -33.07
N ARG A 17 13.66 15.52 -32.12
CA ARG A 17 14.15 15.95 -30.80
C ARG A 17 14.55 14.74 -29.99
N LYS A 18 15.86 14.44 -30.05
CA LYS A 18 16.57 13.54 -29.14
C LYS A 18 16.17 13.88 -27.70
N ILE A 19 15.55 12.93 -27.01
CA ILE A 19 15.43 12.93 -25.56
C ILE A 19 16.86 12.81 -25.03
N PRO A 20 17.40 13.77 -24.25
CA PRO A 20 18.71 13.60 -23.67
C PRO A 20 18.63 12.47 -22.65
N CYS A 21 19.37 11.38 -22.91
CA CYS A 21 19.64 10.36 -21.92
C CYS A 21 20.17 11.04 -20.65
N CYS A 22 19.41 10.96 -19.57
CA CYS A 22 19.91 11.35 -18.26
C CYS A 22 21.09 10.41 -17.94
N LYS A 23 22.29 10.99 -17.89
CA LYS A 23 23.47 10.30 -17.36
C LYS A 23 23.15 9.88 -15.92
N TYR A 24 23.35 8.59 -15.62
CA TYR A 24 23.44 8.11 -14.25
C TYR A 24 24.60 8.84 -13.57
N GLN A 25 24.31 9.66 -12.57
CA GLN A 25 25.33 10.06 -11.60
C GLN A 25 25.44 8.92 -10.58
N THR A 26 26.59 8.27 -10.57
CA THR A 26 26.99 7.41 -9.46
C THR A 26 27.20 8.27 -8.23
N TYR A 27 26.51 7.96 -7.14
CA TYR A 27 26.75 8.58 -5.85
C TYR A 27 28.18 8.23 -5.39
N GLU A 28 29.04 9.24 -5.26
CA GLU A 28 30.32 9.08 -4.56
C GLU A 28 30.04 8.79 -3.08
N LYS A 29 30.76 7.81 -2.53
CA LYS A 29 30.75 7.51 -1.10
C LYS A 29 31.24 8.74 -0.34
N ILE A 30 30.36 9.33 0.46
CA ILE A 30 30.74 10.34 1.46
C ILE A 30 31.79 9.70 2.39
N PRO A 31 32.93 10.35 2.66
CA PRO A 31 33.94 9.82 3.57
C PRO A 31 33.35 9.64 4.97
N LYS A 32 33.73 8.57 5.65
CA LYS A 32 33.46 8.39 7.08
C LYS A 32 34.28 9.41 7.86
N GLU A 33 33.73 10.58 8.10
CA GLU A 33 34.15 11.42 9.22
C GLU A 33 33.38 10.95 10.46
N ASP A 34 34.07 10.87 11.60
CA ASP A 34 33.57 10.35 12.87
C ASP A 34 32.36 11.15 13.37
N PHE A 35 31.16 10.71 12.99
CA PHE A 35 29.90 11.26 13.48
C PHE A 35 29.69 10.81 14.93
N ILE A 36 29.89 11.72 15.88
CA ILE A 36 29.42 11.58 17.27
C ILE A 36 27.92 11.89 17.27
N GLY A 37 27.11 11.02 16.67
CA GLY A 37 25.64 11.07 16.70
C GLY A 37 25.07 10.24 17.84
N THR A 38 23.95 10.66 18.41
CA THR A 38 23.18 9.82 19.34
C THR A 38 22.54 8.65 18.58
N ARG A 39 22.09 7.60 19.30
CA ARG A 39 21.36 6.48 18.68
C ARG A 39 20.13 6.95 17.89
N ALA A 40 19.49 8.03 18.35
CA ALA A 40 18.34 8.64 17.68
C ALA A 40 18.74 9.24 16.32
N ASP A 41 19.82 10.02 16.27
CA ASP A 41 20.32 10.63 15.03
C ASP A 41 20.68 9.56 13.98
N LEU A 42 21.34 8.48 14.42
CA LEU A 42 21.70 7.36 13.55
C LEU A 42 20.46 6.61 13.03
N LEU A 43 19.39 6.52 13.84
CA LEU A 43 18.13 5.91 13.44
C LEU A 43 17.41 6.75 12.40
N GLU A 44 17.30 8.07 12.62
CA GLU A 44 16.70 9.01 11.67
C GLU A 44 17.43 8.99 10.33
N ASP A 45 18.77 9.06 10.32
CA ASP A 45 19.59 8.94 9.12
C ASP A 45 19.34 7.62 8.37
N THR A 46 19.25 6.51 9.13
CA THR A 46 18.97 5.19 8.56
C THR A 46 17.58 5.15 7.92
N VAL A 47 16.57 5.75 8.56
CA VAL A 47 15.20 5.85 8.05
C VAL A 47 15.15 6.72 6.80
N VAL A 48 15.80 7.88 6.78
CA VAL A 48 15.86 8.76 5.60
C VAL A 48 16.52 8.03 4.42
N GLN A 49 17.63 7.33 4.65
CA GLN A 49 18.29 6.52 3.62
C GLN A 49 17.39 5.36 3.14
N ALA A 50 16.67 4.71 4.05
CA ALA A 50 15.73 3.65 3.71
C ALA A 50 14.56 4.17 2.86
N ILE A 51 14.01 5.35 3.19
CA ILE A 51 12.98 6.02 2.38
C ILE A 51 13.51 6.34 0.98
N ALA A 52 14.73 6.87 0.87
CA ALA A 52 15.33 7.17 -0.43
C ALA A 52 15.50 5.90 -1.29
N THR A 53 15.94 4.80 -0.68
CA THR A 53 16.10 3.50 -1.34
C THR A 53 14.74 2.91 -1.73
N ALA A 54 13.75 2.99 -0.85
CA ALA A 54 12.39 2.50 -1.10
C ALA A 54 11.73 3.20 -2.30
N ARG A 55 11.98 4.50 -2.51
CA ARG A 55 11.52 5.22 -3.72
C ARG A 55 12.10 4.63 -5.00
N VAL A 56 13.39 4.28 -4.98
CA VAL A 56 14.05 3.64 -6.13
C VAL A 56 13.44 2.26 -6.39
N ASN A 57 13.29 1.44 -5.35
CA ASN A 57 12.68 0.11 -5.45
C ASN A 57 11.25 0.18 -6.01
N LEU A 58 10.44 1.13 -5.55
CA LEU A 58 9.09 1.37 -6.08
C LEU A 58 9.12 1.78 -7.55
N ALA A 59 9.99 2.71 -7.92
CA ALA A 59 10.10 3.17 -9.31
C ALA A 59 10.56 2.07 -10.27
N GLU A 60 11.45 1.16 -9.86
CA GLU A 60 11.83 0.00 -10.67
C GLU A 60 10.68 -1.00 -10.80
N ARG A 61 9.93 -1.27 -9.72
CA ARG A 61 8.72 -2.12 -9.78
C ARG A 61 7.69 -1.59 -10.78
N ASP A 62 7.53 -0.28 -10.86
CA ASP A 62 6.59 0.35 -11.79
C ASP A 62 7.03 0.24 -13.26
N LYS A 63 8.34 0.14 -13.55
CA LYS A 63 8.85 -0.02 -14.92
C LYS A 63 8.58 -1.40 -15.51
N GLU A 64 8.57 -2.43 -14.67
CA GLU A 64 8.27 -3.81 -15.08
C GLU A 64 6.76 -4.05 -15.24
N ALA A 65 5.96 -3.02 -14.96
CA ALA A 65 4.52 -3.15 -14.98
C ALA A 65 3.96 -3.16 -16.43
N PRO A 66 3.19 -4.19 -16.82
CA PRO A 66 2.67 -4.31 -18.18
C PRO A 66 1.55 -3.29 -18.45
N ILE A 67 1.68 -2.52 -19.53
CA ILE A 67 0.70 -1.52 -19.99
C ILE A 67 -0.72 -2.12 -19.99
N VAL A 68 -1.63 -1.51 -19.23
CA VAL A 68 -3.05 -1.89 -19.20
C VAL A 68 -3.74 -1.26 -20.42
N VAL A 69 -4.33 -2.08 -21.29
CA VAL A 69 -5.20 -1.61 -22.38
C VAL A 69 -6.64 -1.87 -21.94
N GLY A 70 -7.37 -0.83 -21.55
CA GLY A 70 -8.78 -0.89 -21.15
C GLY A 70 -9.24 0.38 -20.44
N SER A 71 -10.52 0.74 -20.59
CA SER A 71 -11.12 1.92 -19.94
C SER A 71 -11.54 1.57 -18.50
N ILE A 72 -10.88 2.18 -17.52
CA ILE A 72 -11.37 2.20 -16.13
C ILE A 72 -12.56 3.15 -16.08
N ILE A 73 -13.71 2.71 -15.54
CA ILE A 73 -14.88 3.57 -15.36
C ILE A 73 -14.49 4.69 -14.39
N GLU A 74 -14.74 5.94 -14.78
CA GLU A 74 -14.26 7.14 -14.06
C GLU A 74 -14.70 7.19 -12.60
N THR A 75 -15.88 6.65 -12.26
CA THR A 75 -16.42 6.56 -10.89
C THR A 75 -15.69 5.56 -9.99
N GLN A 76 -14.83 4.71 -10.55
CA GLN A 76 -14.01 3.74 -9.81
C GLN A 76 -12.54 4.17 -9.72
N LYS A 77 -12.19 5.33 -10.29
CA LYS A 77 -10.84 5.86 -10.19
C LYS A 77 -10.62 6.45 -8.80
N ALA A 78 -9.53 6.05 -8.16
CA ALA A 78 -9.12 6.63 -6.88
C ALA A 78 -8.94 8.14 -7.05
N ASN A 79 -9.40 8.93 -6.06
CA ASN A 79 -9.13 10.36 -6.06
C ASN A 79 -7.63 10.61 -5.77
N PRO A 80 -7.07 11.78 -6.15
CA PRO A 80 -5.64 12.05 -5.99
C PRO A 80 -5.13 11.92 -4.55
N GLU A 81 -5.96 12.22 -3.55
CA GLU A 81 -5.60 12.05 -2.13
C GLU A 81 -5.45 10.58 -1.75
N SER A 82 -6.31 9.71 -2.29
CA SER A 82 -6.28 8.27 -2.03
C SER A 82 -5.08 7.62 -2.73
N GLU A 83 -4.79 8.03 -3.97
CA GLU A 83 -3.58 7.62 -4.69
C GLU A 83 -2.31 8.01 -3.92
N LEU A 84 -2.27 9.24 -3.39
CA LEU A 84 -1.17 9.72 -2.56
C LEU A 84 -1.05 8.94 -1.23
N GLY A 85 -2.19 8.66 -0.58
CA GLY A 85 -2.22 7.87 0.65
C GLY A 85 -1.71 6.44 0.43
N GLN A 86 -2.10 5.81 -0.68
CA GLN A 86 -1.60 4.50 -1.09
C GLN A 86 -0.08 4.54 -1.33
N LEU A 87 0.40 5.50 -2.12
CA LEU A 87 1.84 5.67 -2.39
C LEU A 87 2.64 5.88 -1.10
N LYS A 88 2.13 6.69 -0.17
CA LYS A 88 2.73 6.89 1.15
C LYS A 88 2.80 5.56 1.90
N GLY A 89 1.72 4.76 1.90
CA GLY A 89 1.68 3.44 2.51
C GLY A 89 2.73 2.48 1.94
N ASP A 90 2.83 2.39 0.61
CA ASP A 90 3.80 1.53 -0.08
C ASP A 90 5.24 1.95 0.22
N LEU A 91 5.51 3.26 0.22
CA LEU A 91 6.81 3.81 0.55
C LEU A 91 7.23 3.48 1.98
N LEU A 92 6.34 3.68 2.95
CA LEU A 92 6.61 3.39 4.35
C LEU A 92 6.77 1.89 4.60
N SER A 93 5.98 1.06 3.93
CA SER A 93 6.11 -0.41 4.00
C SER A 93 7.50 -0.88 3.53
N GLU A 94 7.93 -0.40 2.36
CA GLU A 94 9.24 -0.76 1.79
C GLU A 94 10.39 -0.18 2.62
N ALA A 95 10.29 1.06 3.08
CA ALA A 95 11.31 1.68 3.94
C ALA A 95 11.45 0.93 5.27
N THR A 96 10.34 0.60 5.92
CA THR A 96 10.35 -0.14 7.20
C THR A 96 11.01 -1.51 7.03
N LYS A 97 10.74 -2.19 5.91
CA LYS A 97 11.40 -3.45 5.60
C LYS A 97 12.93 -3.31 5.53
N ILE A 98 13.43 -2.27 4.85
CA ILE A 98 14.87 -1.99 4.75
C ILE A 98 15.47 -1.70 6.14
N VAL A 99 14.76 -0.94 6.99
CA VAL A 99 15.21 -0.62 8.35
C VAL A 99 15.27 -1.89 9.20
N VAL A 100 14.25 -2.73 9.16
CA VAL A 100 14.21 -4.01 9.90
C VAL A 100 15.30 -4.97 9.42
N GLU A 101 15.58 -5.02 8.12
CA GLU A 101 16.69 -5.83 7.58
C GLU A 101 18.07 -5.36 8.09
N LYS A 102 18.24 -4.06 8.34
CA LYS A 102 19.51 -3.49 8.84
C LYS A 102 19.66 -3.55 10.35
N LEU A 103 18.61 -3.23 11.10
CA LEU A 103 18.65 -2.98 12.54
C LEU A 103 17.94 -4.06 13.38
N GLY A 104 17.25 -5.00 12.73
CA GLY A 104 16.44 -6.01 13.39
C GLY A 104 15.03 -5.52 13.74
N VAL A 105 14.20 -6.45 14.22
CA VAL A 105 12.76 -6.23 14.46
C VAL A 105 12.47 -5.41 15.73
N GLU A 106 13.45 -5.31 16.63
CA GLU A 106 13.34 -4.53 17.87
C GLU A 106 13.22 -3.02 17.59
N VAL A 107 13.74 -2.55 16.46
CA VAL A 107 13.67 -1.14 16.05
C VAL A 107 12.24 -0.65 15.82
N LEU A 108 11.28 -1.56 15.58
CA LEU A 108 9.89 -1.20 15.30
C LEU A 108 9.25 -0.41 16.46
N ASP A 109 9.69 -0.66 17.69
CA ASP A 109 9.17 0.03 18.87
C ASP A 109 9.71 1.48 18.91
N GLU A 110 10.99 1.69 18.55
CA GLU A 110 11.61 3.02 18.39
C GLU A 110 11.00 3.82 17.22
N LEU A 111 10.69 3.16 16.09
CA LEU A 111 10.07 3.82 14.93
C LEU A 111 8.68 4.40 15.22
N SER A 112 7.99 3.89 16.25
CA SER A 112 6.65 4.37 16.61
C SER A 112 6.64 5.78 17.19
N GLU A 113 7.78 6.28 17.64
CA GLU A 113 7.94 7.59 18.26
C GLU A 113 8.32 8.69 17.24
N LEU A 114 8.72 8.30 16.01
CA LEU A 114 9.20 9.24 15.00
C LEU A 114 8.06 9.98 14.27
N ASN A 115 8.29 11.26 13.97
CA ASN A 115 7.41 12.01 13.09
C ASN A 115 7.74 11.71 11.61
N ILE A 116 7.03 10.74 11.06
CA ILE A 116 7.22 10.28 9.68
C ILE A 116 6.99 11.38 8.64
N ASP A 117 6.10 12.35 8.90
CA ASP A 117 5.82 13.42 7.94
C ASP A 117 7.01 14.38 7.75
N ASP A 118 7.78 14.61 8.81
CA ASP A 118 8.99 15.43 8.77
C ASP A 118 10.09 14.70 7.99
N LEU A 119 10.33 13.42 8.32
CA LEU A 119 11.34 12.58 7.65
C LEU A 119 11.04 12.35 6.16
N LEU A 120 9.76 12.23 5.80
CA LEU A 120 9.34 12.17 4.39
C LEU A 120 9.68 13.46 3.65
N THR A 121 9.60 14.61 4.31
CA THR A 121 9.94 15.93 3.73
C THR A 121 11.46 16.07 3.56
N GLU A 122 12.25 15.63 4.53
CA GLU A 122 13.72 15.63 4.49
C GLU A 122 14.27 14.71 3.39
N SER A 123 13.65 13.54 3.18
CA SER A 123 14.01 12.64 2.08
C SER A 123 13.81 13.23 0.67
N VAL A 124 13.10 14.37 0.55
CA VAL A 124 12.82 15.08 -0.73
C VAL A 124 13.85 16.17 -1.03
N VAL A 125 14.85 16.41 -0.16
CA VAL A 125 15.86 17.46 -0.32
C VAL A 125 16.90 17.08 -1.40
N ALA A 126 16.46 17.01 -2.66
CA ALA A 126 17.25 17.16 -3.87
C ALA A 126 16.40 17.37 -5.15
N ARG A 127 15.10 17.71 -5.07
CA ARG A 127 14.32 18.05 -6.28
C ARG A 127 13.27 19.14 -6.06
N LYS A 128 13.73 20.38 -5.90
CA LYS A 128 12.89 21.59 -6.08
C LYS A 128 12.59 21.81 -7.58
N LYS A 129 11.84 20.89 -8.21
CA LYS A 129 11.29 21.08 -9.57
C LYS A 129 10.07 20.17 -9.77
N ARG A 130 9.00 20.55 -9.08
CA ARG A 130 7.58 20.14 -9.13
C ARG A 130 7.10 20.04 -7.68
N GLY A 131 6.81 21.20 -7.09
CA GLY A 131 5.97 21.20 -5.90
C GLY A 131 4.64 20.55 -6.26
N ILE A 132 4.11 19.72 -5.37
CA ILE A 132 2.75 19.20 -5.44
C ILE A 132 1.83 20.43 -5.32
N SER A 133 1.50 21.06 -6.46
CA SER A 133 0.51 22.11 -6.52
C SER A 133 -0.87 21.45 -6.42
N GLY A 134 -1.34 21.27 -5.19
CA GLY A 134 -2.68 20.70 -4.95
C GLY A 134 -2.97 20.28 -3.52
N CYS A 135 -1.97 19.99 -2.69
CA CYS A 135 -2.21 19.66 -1.28
C CYS A 135 -2.08 20.92 -0.44
N GLY A 136 -3.14 21.74 -0.41
CA GLY A 136 -3.23 22.82 0.56
C GLY A 136 -3.24 22.24 1.97
N THR A 137 -2.47 22.83 2.89
CA THR A 137 -2.59 22.51 4.32
C THR A 137 -4.01 22.86 4.75
N THR A 138 -4.81 21.85 5.09
CA THR A 138 -6.18 22.09 5.54
C THR A 138 -6.12 22.65 6.96
N ASP A 139 -6.55 23.90 7.12
CA ASP A 139 -6.70 24.52 8.44
C ASP A 139 -7.91 23.89 9.16
N CYS A 140 -7.63 22.89 9.99
CA CYS A 140 -8.63 22.21 10.82
C CYS A 140 -9.17 23.07 11.97
N GLY A 141 -8.52 24.21 12.28
CA GLY A 141 -8.93 25.11 13.36
C GLY A 141 -9.96 26.15 12.92
N ASN A 142 -10.12 26.36 11.62
CA ASN A 142 -11.03 27.36 11.07
C ASN A 142 -12.49 26.85 11.05
N PRO A 143 -13.42 27.51 11.76
CA PRO A 143 -14.83 27.10 11.79
C PRO A 143 -15.53 27.25 10.43
N ASN A 144 -15.06 28.15 9.58
CA ASN A 144 -15.65 28.42 8.27
C ASN A 144 -15.28 27.35 7.23
N SER A 145 -14.11 26.70 7.37
CA SER A 145 -13.67 25.60 6.49
C SER A 145 -14.26 24.24 6.90
N ASN A 146 -14.73 24.08 8.15
CA ASN A 146 -15.15 22.79 8.72
C ASN A 146 -16.65 22.71 9.07
N LYS A 147 -17.50 23.48 8.39
CA LYS A 147 -18.96 23.48 8.66
C LYS A 147 -19.61 22.10 8.44
N PHE A 148 -19.08 21.30 7.51
CA PHE A 148 -19.54 19.96 7.20
C PHE A 148 -18.41 18.96 7.34
N ARG A 149 -18.77 17.67 7.48
CA ARG A 149 -17.78 16.59 7.49
C ARG A 149 -17.08 16.53 6.15
N SER A 150 -15.75 16.39 6.18
CA SER A 150 -14.98 16.09 4.98
C SER A 150 -15.33 14.67 4.49
N ILE A 151 -15.29 14.46 3.17
CA ILE A 151 -15.47 13.13 2.58
C ILE A 151 -14.41 12.14 3.08
N THR A 152 -13.22 12.63 3.39
CA THR A 152 -12.10 11.81 3.86
C THR A 152 -12.09 11.58 5.36
N GLY A 153 -12.98 12.22 6.13
CA GLY A 153 -12.98 12.18 7.60
C GLY A 153 -11.88 13.01 8.27
N LYS A 154 -10.98 13.65 7.51
CA LYS A 154 -9.93 14.56 8.02
C LYS A 154 -10.55 15.74 8.79
N CYS A 155 -9.82 16.20 9.81
CA CYS A 155 -10.21 17.29 10.72
C CYS A 155 -11.45 17.00 11.59
N ASN A 156 -11.99 15.78 11.62
CA ASN A 156 -13.08 15.45 12.55
C ASN A 156 -12.65 15.65 14.02
N ASN A 157 -11.41 15.26 14.33
CA ASN A 157 -10.74 15.61 15.56
C ASN A 157 -9.75 16.75 15.30
N VAL A 158 -10.05 17.96 15.79
CA VAL A 158 -9.24 19.17 15.57
C VAL A 158 -7.81 19.02 16.12
N LYS A 159 -7.64 18.32 17.25
CA LYS A 159 -6.32 18.10 17.87
C LYS A 159 -5.52 17.03 17.13
N ASN A 160 -6.21 16.04 16.54
CA ASN A 160 -5.59 14.94 15.82
C ASN A 160 -6.28 14.74 14.47
N PRO A 161 -5.98 15.59 13.46
CA PRO A 161 -6.75 15.66 12.22
C PRO A 161 -6.92 14.36 11.43
N MET A 162 -6.02 13.39 11.60
CA MET A 162 -6.02 12.12 10.89
C MET A 162 -6.79 10.99 11.61
N GLN A 163 -7.27 11.22 12.84
CA GLN A 163 -8.01 10.18 13.58
C GLN A 163 -9.35 9.90 12.92
N GLY A 164 -9.54 8.65 12.46
CA GLY A 164 -10.75 8.22 11.78
C GLY A 164 -10.82 8.66 10.31
N ALA A 165 -9.76 9.26 9.77
CA ALA A 165 -9.69 9.58 8.35
C ALA A 165 -9.49 8.31 7.51
N ALA A 166 -10.07 8.30 6.30
CA ALA A 166 -9.88 7.24 5.33
C ALA A 166 -8.41 7.12 4.88
N VAL A 167 -8.03 5.94 4.37
CA VAL A 167 -6.67 5.64 3.87
C VAL A 167 -5.60 5.85 4.96
N THR A 168 -5.95 5.50 6.21
CA THR A 168 -5.03 5.46 7.35
C THR A 168 -4.89 4.03 7.87
N PRO A 169 -3.77 3.68 8.52
CA PRO A 169 -3.60 2.37 9.12
C PRO A 169 -4.66 2.05 10.17
N VAL A 170 -5.11 0.80 10.23
CA VAL A 170 -6.03 0.35 11.27
C VAL A 170 -5.36 0.37 12.65
N ARG A 171 -6.09 0.82 13.68
CA ARG A 171 -5.59 0.85 15.05
C ARG A 171 -5.42 -0.56 15.60
N ARG A 172 -4.26 -0.87 16.17
CA ARG A 172 -4.00 -2.11 16.90
C ARG A 172 -4.35 -1.92 18.38
N LEU A 173 -5.33 -2.69 18.88
CA LEU A 173 -5.78 -2.60 20.28
C LEU A 173 -4.90 -3.41 21.24
N LEU A 174 -4.32 -4.52 20.79
CA LEU A 174 -3.55 -5.46 21.60
C LEU A 174 -2.02 -5.23 21.52
N GLY A 175 -1.59 -4.04 21.09
CA GLY A 175 -0.18 -3.70 20.93
C GLY A 175 0.48 -4.34 19.70
N LYS A 176 1.65 -4.96 19.89
CA LYS A 176 2.51 -5.49 18.81
C LYS A 176 1.80 -6.61 18.05
N ALA A 177 1.98 -6.59 16.73
CA ALA A 177 1.39 -7.59 15.85
C ALA A 177 2.11 -8.95 15.99
N SER A 178 1.36 -10.04 15.91
CA SER A 178 1.89 -11.40 16.00
C SER A 178 2.22 -11.98 14.62
N TYR A 179 3.41 -11.69 14.10
CA TYR A 179 3.96 -12.28 12.87
C TYR A 179 4.97 -13.38 13.18
N ALA A 180 5.25 -14.27 12.23
CA ALA A 180 6.24 -15.35 12.40
C ALA A 180 7.66 -14.83 12.65
N ASP A 181 8.00 -13.73 12.00
CA ASP A 181 9.27 -13.01 12.09
C ASP A 181 9.17 -11.77 12.99
N GLY A 182 8.02 -11.51 13.59
CA GLY A 182 7.75 -10.30 14.37
C GLY A 182 7.56 -9.02 13.54
N PHE A 183 7.57 -9.09 12.21
CA PHE A 183 7.43 -7.92 11.33
C PHE A 183 6.27 -8.04 10.34
N ASN A 184 6.33 -8.95 9.37
CA ASN A 184 5.32 -9.04 8.31
C ASN A 184 5.07 -10.47 7.77
N THR A 185 5.82 -11.47 8.20
CA THR A 185 5.64 -12.85 7.73
C THR A 185 4.43 -13.48 8.40
N MET A 186 3.51 -14.05 7.61
CA MET A 186 2.34 -14.75 8.13
C MET A 186 2.74 -15.86 9.11
N ARG A 187 2.01 -15.95 10.21
CA ARG A 187 2.24 -16.97 11.23
C ARG A 187 1.83 -18.35 10.72
N THR A 188 2.75 -19.31 10.76
CA THR A 188 2.52 -20.71 10.35
C THR A 188 2.61 -21.70 11.52
N LYS A 189 3.04 -21.25 12.70
CA LYS A 189 3.21 -22.08 13.90
C LYS A 189 2.40 -21.55 15.08
N GLY A 190 1.90 -22.47 15.89
CA GLY A 190 1.26 -22.22 17.18
C GLY A 190 2.25 -21.84 18.27
N VAL A 191 1.74 -21.46 19.44
CA VAL A 191 2.56 -21.09 20.61
C VAL A 191 3.47 -22.24 21.08
N ARG A 192 3.06 -23.49 20.82
CA ARG A 192 3.85 -24.71 21.11
C ARG A 192 4.83 -25.10 20.00
N GLY A 193 5.00 -24.26 18.96
CA GLY A 193 5.87 -24.54 17.82
C GLY A 193 5.30 -25.51 16.77
N THR A 194 4.12 -26.09 17.00
CA THR A 194 3.42 -26.96 16.04
C THR A 194 2.89 -26.17 14.86
N THR A 195 2.89 -26.75 13.66
CA THR A 195 2.29 -26.14 12.47
C THR A 195 0.80 -25.85 12.71
N LEU A 196 0.33 -24.69 12.27
CA LEU A 196 -1.09 -24.34 12.30
C LEU A 196 -1.83 -25.17 11.25
N PRO A 197 -3.04 -25.67 11.55
CA PRO A 197 -3.85 -26.36 10.55
C PRO A 197 -4.22 -25.39 9.42
N SER A 198 -4.47 -25.94 8.23
CA SER A 198 -4.98 -25.14 7.12
C SER A 198 -6.32 -24.49 7.51
N THR A 199 -6.55 -23.25 7.10
CA THR A 199 -7.84 -22.59 7.27
C THR A 199 -8.97 -23.36 6.59
N ARG A 200 -8.69 -24.06 5.48
CA ARG A 200 -9.65 -24.94 4.81
C ARG A 200 -9.99 -26.17 5.66
N GLU A 201 -9.00 -26.77 6.32
CA GLU A 201 -9.25 -27.89 7.24
C GLU A 201 -10.14 -27.47 8.41
N ILE A 202 -9.90 -26.29 8.99
CA ILE A 202 -10.76 -25.73 10.05
C ILE A 202 -12.18 -25.50 9.52
N SER A 203 -12.31 -24.93 8.31
CA SER A 203 -13.62 -24.74 7.67
C SER A 203 -14.38 -26.06 7.50
N ASN A 204 -13.71 -27.10 6.98
CA ASN A 204 -14.31 -28.42 6.78
C ASN A 204 -14.74 -29.07 8.09
N LYS A 205 -13.99 -28.87 9.19
CA LYS A 205 -14.27 -29.53 10.48
C LYS A 205 -15.25 -28.75 11.36
N LEU A 206 -15.26 -27.42 11.29
CA LEU A 206 -16.02 -26.57 12.23
C LEU A 206 -17.19 -25.81 11.57
N HIS A 207 -17.14 -25.53 10.27
CA HIS A 207 -18.11 -24.69 9.57
C HIS A 207 -18.91 -25.48 8.53
N GLN A 208 -19.45 -26.64 8.92
CA GLN A 208 -20.30 -27.46 8.06
C GLN A 208 -21.74 -26.92 8.04
N GLU A 209 -21.90 -25.70 7.53
CA GLU A 209 -23.17 -24.96 7.57
C GLU A 209 -24.24 -25.55 6.64
N GLY A 210 -23.84 -26.35 5.65
CA GLY A 210 -24.75 -26.90 4.63
C GLY A 210 -25.67 -28.04 5.09
N ALA A 211 -25.45 -28.65 6.26
CA ALA A 211 -26.23 -29.81 6.67
C ALA A 211 -27.55 -29.44 7.36
N ASN A 212 -27.60 -28.34 8.12
CA ASN A 212 -28.78 -27.91 8.88
C ASN A 212 -28.83 -26.37 8.95
N PRO A 213 -29.49 -25.69 7.99
CA PRO A 213 -29.63 -24.24 8.06
C PRO A 213 -30.44 -23.84 9.31
N ALA A 214 -29.83 -23.05 10.18
CA ALA A 214 -30.47 -22.54 11.39
C ALA A 214 -31.19 -21.22 11.07
N PHE A 215 -32.50 -21.27 10.89
CA PHE A 215 -33.31 -20.06 10.71
C PHE A 215 -33.72 -19.48 12.07
N ASP A 216 -33.40 -18.20 12.27
CA ASP A 216 -33.87 -17.45 13.43
C ASP A 216 -35.20 -16.74 13.09
N TYR A 217 -36.30 -17.27 13.61
CA TYR A 217 -37.64 -16.72 13.38
C TYR A 217 -37.88 -15.36 14.04
N SER A 218 -36.98 -14.88 14.90
CA SER A 218 -37.05 -13.54 15.51
C SER A 218 -36.43 -12.44 14.65
N LYS A 219 -35.70 -12.79 13.58
CA LYS A 219 -34.97 -11.85 12.73
C LYS A 219 -35.29 -12.09 11.27
N ASN A 220 -35.60 -11.02 10.55
CA ASN A 220 -35.67 -11.09 9.09
C ASN A 220 -34.27 -10.91 8.49
N HIS A 221 -34.15 -11.18 7.18
CA HIS A 221 -32.88 -11.11 6.47
C HIS A 221 -32.24 -9.70 6.46
N PHE A 222 -33.04 -8.65 6.66
CA PHE A 222 -32.53 -7.28 6.75
C PHE A 222 -31.53 -7.10 7.90
N PHE A 223 -31.64 -7.91 8.98
CA PHE A 223 -30.68 -7.88 10.08
C PHE A 223 -29.23 -8.13 9.61
N MET A 224 -29.01 -9.19 8.82
CA MET A 224 -27.70 -9.51 8.26
C MET A 224 -27.25 -8.43 7.27
N GLN A 225 -28.15 -8.02 6.37
CA GLN A 225 -27.83 -7.04 5.33
C GLN A 225 -27.46 -5.66 5.90
N PHE A 226 -28.15 -5.22 6.95
CA PHE A 226 -27.84 -3.98 7.64
C PHE A 226 -26.47 -4.05 8.34
N GLY A 227 -26.13 -5.20 8.92
CA GLY A 227 -24.80 -5.44 9.48
C GLY A 227 -23.68 -5.26 8.44
N GLN A 228 -23.85 -5.83 7.24
CA GLN A 228 -22.90 -5.64 6.14
C GLN A 228 -22.84 -4.16 5.68
N TRP A 229 -23.99 -3.49 5.58
CA TRP A 229 -24.05 -2.08 5.20
C TRP A 229 -23.28 -1.19 6.18
N VAL A 230 -23.47 -1.38 7.49
CA VAL A 230 -22.70 -0.67 8.53
C VAL A 230 -21.20 -1.02 8.45
N ALA A 231 -20.86 -2.30 8.26
CA ALA A 231 -19.46 -2.71 8.15
C ALA A 231 -18.73 -2.01 6.99
N HIS A 232 -19.39 -1.88 5.83
CA HIS A 232 -18.85 -1.22 4.66
C HIS A 232 -18.70 0.32 4.80
N ASP A 233 -19.47 0.95 5.69
CA ASP A 233 -19.30 2.38 6.02
C ASP A 233 -18.12 2.61 6.99
N ILE A 234 -17.78 1.60 7.81
CA ILE A 234 -16.75 1.72 8.84
C ILE A 234 -15.35 1.36 8.31
N ILE A 235 -15.22 0.27 7.54
CA ILE A 235 -13.91 -0.27 7.19
C ILE A 235 -13.88 -0.98 5.85
N PHE A 236 -12.81 -0.74 5.11
CA PHE A 236 -12.43 -1.50 3.94
C PHE A 236 -10.92 -1.74 3.96
N MET A 237 -10.51 -3.00 3.77
CA MET A 237 -9.10 -3.39 3.64
C MET A 237 -8.85 -3.78 2.18
N PRO A 238 -8.16 -2.93 1.38
CA PRO A 238 -7.88 -3.27 -0.01
C PRO A 238 -6.97 -4.49 -0.08
N SER A 239 -7.23 -5.37 -1.04
CA SER A 239 -6.32 -6.47 -1.36
C SER A 239 -5.11 -5.95 -2.14
N SER A 240 -3.98 -6.62 -1.97
CA SER A 240 -2.79 -6.33 -2.76
C SER A 240 -3.07 -6.54 -4.25
N VAL A 241 -2.61 -5.59 -5.06
CA VAL A 241 -2.67 -5.64 -6.51
C VAL A 241 -1.30 -5.97 -7.08
N GLY A 242 -1.28 -6.56 -8.27
CA GLY A 242 -0.08 -6.65 -9.08
C GLY A 242 0.32 -5.28 -9.66
N PRO A 243 1.40 -5.23 -10.44
CA PRO A 243 1.87 -4.00 -11.07
C PRO A 243 0.75 -3.31 -11.88
N LEU A 244 0.69 -1.97 -11.81
CA LEU A 244 -0.36 -1.12 -12.42
C LEU A 244 -1.80 -1.41 -11.95
N GLY A 245 -1.98 -1.97 -10.75
CA GLY A 245 -3.32 -2.20 -10.19
C GLY A 245 -4.03 -3.43 -10.77
N LYS A 246 -3.33 -4.29 -11.53
CA LYS A 246 -3.91 -5.53 -12.05
C LYS A 246 -4.21 -6.51 -10.92
N ALA A 247 -5.23 -7.35 -11.12
CA ALA A 247 -5.48 -8.47 -10.22
C ALA A 247 -4.24 -9.38 -10.16
N LEU A 248 -3.85 -9.77 -8.95
CA LEU A 248 -2.75 -10.69 -8.73
C LEU A 248 -3.24 -12.13 -8.89
N ASP A 249 -2.61 -12.90 -9.78
CA ASP A 249 -2.92 -14.33 -9.92
C ASP A 249 -2.22 -15.15 -8.84
N CYS A 250 -2.97 -15.49 -7.79
CA CYS A 250 -2.53 -16.35 -6.70
C CYS A 250 -3.18 -17.74 -6.73
N SER A 251 -3.68 -18.18 -7.89
CA SER A 251 -4.41 -19.45 -8.02
C SER A 251 -3.52 -20.69 -7.84
N SER A 252 -2.26 -20.60 -8.25
CA SER A 252 -1.28 -21.69 -8.12
C SER A 252 -0.72 -21.79 -6.70
N CYS A 253 -0.48 -23.00 -6.21
CA CYS A 253 0.25 -23.21 -4.95
C CYS A 253 1.68 -22.65 -4.99
N GLY A 254 2.28 -22.52 -6.18
CA GLY A 254 3.57 -21.89 -6.40
C GLY A 254 3.51 -20.36 -6.46
N SER A 255 2.34 -19.73 -6.39
CA SER A 255 2.21 -18.27 -6.50
C SER A 255 3.02 -17.45 -5.48
N PRO A 256 3.38 -17.94 -4.27
CA PRO A 256 4.27 -17.19 -3.39
C PRO A 256 5.67 -16.92 -3.98
N SER A 257 6.14 -17.75 -4.92
CA SER A 257 7.40 -17.46 -5.64
C SER A 257 7.22 -16.41 -6.73
N LEU A 258 5.99 -16.23 -7.23
CA LEU A 258 5.64 -15.18 -8.19
C LEU A 258 5.47 -13.83 -7.48
N SER A 259 4.79 -13.81 -6.33
CA SER A 259 4.58 -12.60 -5.56
C SER A 259 4.47 -12.90 -4.06
N LYS A 260 5.17 -12.08 -3.27
CA LYS A 260 5.10 -12.12 -1.80
C LYS A 260 3.72 -11.75 -1.26
N ASN A 261 2.87 -11.14 -2.08
CA ASN A 261 1.49 -10.80 -1.73
C ASN A 261 0.52 -11.98 -1.94
N CYS A 262 0.98 -13.10 -2.50
CA CYS A 262 0.18 -14.30 -2.62
C CYS A 262 0.27 -15.19 -1.38
N ALA A 263 -0.88 -15.63 -0.90
CA ALA A 263 -1.05 -16.49 0.27
C ALA A 263 -2.09 -17.59 -0.02
N PRO A 264 -1.79 -18.56 -0.90
CA PRO A 264 -2.74 -19.62 -1.25
C PRO A 264 -3.05 -20.48 -0.01
N ILE A 265 -4.32 -20.87 0.15
CA ILE A 265 -4.78 -21.71 1.25
C ILE A 265 -4.53 -23.18 0.90
N PRO A 266 -3.70 -23.92 1.66
CA PRO A 266 -3.45 -25.33 1.38
C PRO A 266 -4.73 -26.15 1.54
N VAL A 267 -5.08 -26.95 0.54
CA VAL A 267 -6.24 -27.82 0.56
C VAL A 267 -5.85 -29.18 1.17
N PRO A 268 -6.60 -29.71 2.15
CA PRO A 268 -6.32 -31.03 2.70
C PRO A 268 -6.65 -32.14 1.67
N ALA A 269 -5.93 -33.26 1.71
CA ALA A 269 -6.06 -34.32 0.71
C ALA A 269 -7.45 -34.99 0.68
N ASP A 270 -8.15 -34.97 1.82
CA ASP A 270 -9.50 -35.50 2.02
C ASP A 270 -10.60 -34.43 1.85
N ASP A 271 -10.29 -33.29 1.22
CA ASP A 271 -11.27 -32.23 1.00
C ASP A 271 -12.48 -32.74 0.19
N PRO A 272 -13.72 -32.54 0.68
CA PRO A 272 -14.91 -33.06 0.01
C PRO A 272 -15.20 -32.36 -1.32
N TYR A 273 -14.73 -31.11 -1.50
CA TYR A 273 -15.00 -30.27 -2.67
C TYR A 273 -13.79 -30.23 -3.61
N PHE A 274 -12.62 -29.89 -3.08
CA PHE A 274 -11.37 -29.76 -3.85
C PHE A 274 -10.62 -31.10 -3.91
N LYS A 275 -11.14 -32.04 -4.70
CA LYS A 275 -10.50 -33.35 -4.85
C LYS A 275 -9.19 -33.24 -5.63
N PRO A 276 -8.12 -33.97 -5.24
CA PRO A 276 -6.90 -34.03 -6.02
C PRO A 276 -7.19 -34.50 -7.45
N ILE A 277 -6.63 -33.83 -8.44
CA ILE A 277 -6.65 -34.32 -9.82
C ILE A 277 -5.75 -35.56 -9.84
N ALA A 278 -6.30 -36.72 -10.20
CA ALA A 278 -5.52 -37.95 -10.30
C ALA A 278 -4.46 -37.80 -11.40
N GLY A 279 -3.18 -37.59 -11.04
CA GLY A 279 -2.10 -37.63 -12.02
C GLY A 279 -0.81 -36.87 -11.71
N GLU A 280 -0.79 -35.88 -10.81
CA GLU A 280 0.44 -35.11 -10.52
C GLU A 280 0.87 -35.33 -9.07
N ARG A 281 1.87 -36.20 -8.91
CA ARG A 281 2.71 -36.30 -7.70
C ARG A 281 3.94 -35.44 -7.86
#